data_AF-A0AAU4QBS4-F1
#
_entry.id   AF-A0AAU4QBS4-F1
#
_cell.length_a   1.000
_cell.length_b   1.000
_cell.length_c   1.000
_cell.angle_alpha   90.00
_cell.angle_beta   90.00
_cell.angle_gamma   90.00
#
_symmetry.space_group_name_H-M   'P 1'
#
loop_
_entity.id
_entity.type
_entity.pdbx_description
1 polymer ?
#
loop_
_entity_poly.entity_id
_entity_poly.type
_entity_poly.pdbx_seq_one_letter_code
_entity_poly.pdbx_strand_id
1 'polypeptide(L)'
;MAPSRTTALRRALGIAPLHGLRSAGPCVTRVACGAVMAVHGVDKLVHGPDGFGAFLASLDVPAPSAVGWAVALGESLGGLFLVVGLLSRLTALLLSVHLCVALALVNTDTGFITPQQGAASGAGAEFPLVLIAGFLAVALSGPGPVALDRVLGIEGVPTAGPSGAGRRVVSTGPSAVRVSLVSGLIGGVIGAVMSAVANYLVVGMPSNAAANAANHAVSGLISGFLAGFLGLWTHLRKTGRRFAAASGEPGDRPDATLTAPPMSPASSASPVSPGSDA
;
A
#
# COMPACT_ATOMS: atom_id res chain seq x y z
N MET A 1 -46.42 -2.38 -7.33
CA MET A 1 -45.92 -3.11 -6.16
C MET A 1 -45.68 -2.09 -5.04
N ALA A 2 -46.42 -2.15 -3.93
CA ALA A 2 -46.28 -1.17 -2.85
C ALA A 2 -44.89 -1.29 -2.20
N PRO A 3 -44.23 -0.19 -1.81
CA PRO A 3 -42.94 -0.26 -1.12
C PRO A 3 -43.10 -1.09 0.15
N SER A 4 -42.15 -1.99 0.42
CA SER A 4 -42.14 -2.77 1.66
C SER A 4 -42.28 -1.84 2.87
N ARG A 5 -42.97 -2.27 3.92
CA ARG A 5 -43.18 -1.47 5.16
C ARG A 5 -41.87 -0.85 5.68
N THR A 6 -40.76 -1.54 5.50
CA THR A 6 -39.39 -1.09 5.81
C THR A 6 -38.93 0.11 4.99
N THR A 7 -39.27 0.18 3.70
CA THR A 7 -38.92 1.28 2.81
C THR A 7 -39.75 2.53 3.10
N ALA A 8 -41.03 2.35 3.45
CA ALA A 8 -41.91 3.42 3.88
C ALA A 8 -41.47 4.04 5.22
N LEU A 9 -41.09 3.20 6.20
CA LEU A 9 -40.58 3.65 7.50
C LEU A 9 -39.28 4.46 7.37
N ARG A 10 -38.34 4.02 6.52
CA ARG A 10 -37.07 4.74 6.27
C ARG A 10 -37.28 6.12 5.63
N ARG A 11 -38.26 6.23 4.73
CA ARG A 11 -38.66 7.52 4.14
C ARG A 11 -39.38 8.41 5.14
N ALA A 12 -40.26 7.86 5.97
CA ALA A 12 -40.98 8.61 7.02
C ALA A 12 -40.03 9.17 8.09
N LEU A 13 -38.96 8.44 8.40
CA LEU A 13 -37.90 8.87 9.32
C LEU A 13 -36.87 9.83 8.68
N GLY A 14 -37.02 10.18 7.39
CA GLY A 14 -36.07 11.05 6.69
C GLY A 14 -34.67 10.44 6.50
N ILE A 15 -34.52 9.13 6.70
CA ILE A 15 -33.23 8.44 6.60
C ILE A 15 -32.95 8.17 5.12
N ALA A 16 -32.40 9.18 4.44
CA ALA A 16 -31.89 9.01 3.09
C ALA A 16 -30.84 7.90 3.07
N PRO A 17 -30.85 6.99 2.08
CA PRO A 17 -29.84 5.96 1.99
C PRO A 17 -28.46 6.61 1.75
N LEU A 18 -27.59 6.62 2.78
CA LEU A 18 -26.20 7.12 2.71
C LEU A 18 -25.28 6.29 1.78
N HIS A 19 -25.86 5.40 0.97
CA HIS A 19 -25.13 4.56 0.01
C HIS A 19 -24.32 5.40 -0.99
N GLY A 20 -24.78 6.61 -1.32
CA GLY A 20 -24.05 7.55 -2.18
C GLY A 20 -22.74 8.07 -1.56
N LEU A 21 -22.61 8.04 -0.23
CA LEU A 21 -21.41 8.50 0.49
C LEU A 21 -20.37 7.40 0.70
N ARG A 22 -20.68 6.14 0.36
CA ARG A 22 -19.76 5.00 0.56
C ARG A 22 -18.41 5.21 -0.11
N SER A 23 -18.41 5.85 -1.29
CA SER A 23 -17.18 6.17 -2.02
C SER A 23 -16.35 7.24 -1.30
N ALA A 24 -16.97 8.14 -0.54
CA ALA A 24 -16.27 9.18 0.21
C ALA A 24 -15.56 8.65 1.47
N GLY A 25 -16.00 7.52 2.03
CA GLY A 25 -15.44 6.95 3.28
C GLY A 25 -13.91 6.88 3.29
N PRO A 26 -13.26 6.20 2.33
CA PRO A 26 -11.81 6.11 2.30
C PRO A 26 -11.12 7.47 2.12
N CYS A 27 -11.75 8.42 1.40
CA CYS A 27 -11.21 9.76 1.25
C CYS A 27 -11.19 10.52 2.58
N VAL A 28 -12.30 10.46 3.34
CA VAL A 28 -12.41 11.11 4.65
C VAL A 28 -11.40 10.51 5.62
N THR A 29 -11.34 9.19 5.73
CA THR A 29 -10.37 8.50 6.59
C THR A 29 -8.95 8.87 6.22
N ARG A 30 -8.63 8.86 4.93
CA ARG A 30 -7.29 9.17 4.44
C ARG A 30 -6.86 10.61 4.76
N VAL A 31 -7.72 11.60 4.49
CA VAL A 31 -7.39 13.00 4.75
C VAL A 31 -7.29 13.25 6.26
N ALA A 32 -8.22 12.73 7.06
CA ALA A 32 -8.19 12.92 8.51
C ALA A 32 -6.95 12.29 9.15
N CYS A 33 -6.71 11.00 8.93
CA CYS A 33 -5.57 10.30 9.52
C CYS A 33 -4.23 10.82 8.96
N GLY A 34 -4.17 11.16 7.66
CA GLY A 34 -2.99 11.74 7.04
C GLY A 34 -2.65 13.13 7.59
N ALA A 35 -3.65 13.98 7.82
CA ALA A 35 -3.45 15.32 8.39
C ALA A 35 -2.91 15.23 9.82
N VAL A 36 -3.46 14.31 10.63
CA VAL A 36 -2.97 14.06 11.99
C VAL A 36 -1.48 13.68 11.96
N MET A 37 -1.07 12.73 11.12
CA MET A 37 0.35 12.36 11.01
C MET A 37 1.23 13.50 10.50
N ALA A 38 0.74 14.26 9.50
CA ALA A 38 1.48 15.39 8.97
C ALA A 38 1.74 16.44 10.06
N VAL A 39 0.74 16.74 10.89
CA VAL A 39 0.88 17.67 12.02
C VAL A 39 1.85 17.10 13.06
N HIS A 40 1.76 15.82 13.43
CA HIS A 40 2.71 15.20 14.36
C HIS A 40 4.15 15.23 13.87
N GLY A 41 4.37 15.02 12.57
CA GLY A 41 5.70 15.12 11.97
C GLY A 41 6.23 16.54 11.94
N VAL A 42 5.39 17.49 11.50
CA VAL A 42 5.76 18.92 11.45
C VAL A 42 6.07 19.45 12.84
N ASP A 43 5.30 19.07 13.85
CA ASP A 43 5.55 19.43 15.24
C ASP A 43 6.95 18.99 15.70
N LYS A 44 7.36 17.76 15.36
CA LYS A 44 8.72 17.25 15.65
C LYS A 44 9.80 17.99 14.87
N LEU A 45 9.52 18.40 13.64
CA LEU A 45 10.47 19.19 12.83
C LEU A 45 10.64 20.60 13.40
N VAL A 46 9.54 21.24 13.82
CA VAL A 46 9.54 22.61 14.36
C VAL A 46 10.22 22.68 15.72
N HIS A 47 9.95 21.72 16.60
CA HIS A 47 10.56 21.67 17.94
C HIS A 47 11.96 21.03 17.95
N GLY A 48 12.48 20.65 16.78
CA GLY A 48 13.78 20.03 16.62
C GLY A 48 13.73 18.51 16.80
N PRO A 49 14.10 17.73 15.77
CA PRO A 49 14.12 16.27 15.86
C PRO A 49 15.08 15.73 16.93
N ASP A 50 16.09 16.52 17.34
CA ASP A 50 17.01 16.16 18.42
C ASP A 50 16.33 16.16 19.80
N GLY A 51 15.34 17.01 20.03
CA GLY A 51 14.55 17.00 21.28
C GLY A 51 13.71 15.73 21.39
N PHE A 52 13.10 15.31 20.29
CA PHE A 52 12.43 14.00 20.21
C PHE A 52 13.45 12.84 20.29
N GLY A 53 14.66 13.02 19.74
CA GLY A 53 15.77 12.10 19.94
C GLY A 53 16.11 11.90 21.42
N ALA A 54 16.17 12.96 22.23
CA ALA A 54 16.41 12.82 23.68
C ALA A 54 15.32 11.97 24.37
N PHE A 55 14.05 12.13 23.97
CA PHE A 55 12.97 11.25 24.43
C PHE A 55 13.18 9.79 24.01
N LEU A 56 13.53 9.54 22.74
CA LEU A 56 13.87 8.20 22.26
C LEU A 56 15.07 7.58 23.00
N ALA A 57 16.06 8.41 23.37
CA ALA A 57 17.20 7.97 24.18
C ALA A 57 16.77 7.48 25.56
N SER A 58 15.76 8.12 26.17
CA SER A 58 15.19 7.66 27.46
C SER A 58 14.43 6.33 27.36
N LEU A 59 14.11 5.90 26.14
CA LEU A 59 13.48 4.61 25.83
C LEU A 59 14.50 3.57 25.31
N ASP A 60 15.80 3.82 25.50
CA ASP A 60 16.90 2.96 25.05
C ASP A 60 16.88 2.65 23.53
N VAL A 61 16.31 3.54 22.73
CA VAL A 61 16.26 3.39 21.27
C VAL A 61 17.65 3.61 20.67
N PRO A 62 18.17 2.68 19.84
CA PRO A 62 19.46 2.85 19.18
C PRO A 62 19.48 4.07 18.24
N ALA A 63 20.60 4.81 18.24
CA ALA A 63 20.82 6.02 17.44
C ALA A 63 19.65 7.03 17.49
N PRO A 64 19.31 7.54 18.69
CA PRO A 64 18.04 8.21 18.93
C PRO A 64 17.84 9.50 18.12
N SER A 65 18.89 10.30 17.88
CA SER A 65 18.79 11.50 17.03
C SER A 65 18.41 11.13 15.58
N ALA A 66 19.04 10.09 15.02
CA ALA A 66 18.76 9.65 13.66
C ALA A 66 17.38 9.05 13.50
N VAL A 67 16.95 8.22 14.47
CA VAL A 67 15.58 7.70 14.50
C VAL A 67 14.59 8.86 14.65
N GLY A 68 14.91 9.87 15.46
CA GLY A 68 14.08 11.07 15.62
C GLY A 68 13.87 11.82 14.30
N TRP A 69 14.92 12.01 13.51
CA TRP A 69 14.83 12.58 12.17
C TRP A 69 14.02 11.72 11.20
N ALA A 70 14.26 10.40 11.20
CA ALA A 70 13.54 9.47 10.34
C ALA A 70 12.03 9.47 10.65
N VAL A 71 11.66 9.49 11.93
CA VAL A 71 10.28 9.60 12.39
C VAL A 71 9.67 10.94 11.98
N ALA A 72 10.33 12.07 12.29
CA ALA A 72 9.80 13.39 11.98
C ALA A 72 9.53 13.58 10.48
N LEU A 73 10.46 13.15 9.62
CA LEU A 73 10.30 13.19 8.17
C LEU A 73 9.26 12.17 7.67
N GLY A 74 9.28 10.95 8.20
CA GLY A 74 8.36 9.88 7.83
C GLY A 74 6.90 10.23 8.13
N GLU A 75 6.64 10.79 9.31
CA GLU A 75 5.30 11.26 9.69
C GLU A 75 4.85 12.45 8.86
N SER A 76 5.74 13.43 8.62
CA SER A 76 5.43 14.62 7.83
C SER A 76 5.11 14.29 6.37
N LEU A 77 6.06 13.63 5.69
CA LEU A 77 5.94 13.30 4.27
C LEU A 77 4.93 12.19 4.04
N GLY A 78 4.90 11.17 4.90
CA GLY A 78 3.91 10.11 4.85
C GLY A 78 2.51 10.64 5.08
N GLY A 79 2.32 11.51 6.08
CA GLY A 79 1.04 12.19 6.32
C GLY A 79 0.60 13.00 5.10
N LEU A 80 1.50 13.80 4.51
CA LEU A 80 1.22 14.59 3.32
C LEU A 80 0.85 13.72 2.10
N PHE A 81 1.64 12.68 1.82
CA PHE A 81 1.37 11.72 0.74
C PHE A 81 0.01 11.05 0.92
N LEU A 82 -0.32 10.70 2.16
CA LEU A 82 -1.62 10.14 2.47
C LEU A 82 -2.73 11.17 2.22
N VAL A 83 -2.61 12.41 2.69
CA VAL A 83 -3.63 13.47 2.45
C VAL A 83 -3.93 13.66 0.97
N VAL A 84 -2.89 13.86 0.14
CA VAL A 84 -3.05 14.07 -1.32
C VAL A 84 -3.46 12.79 -2.07
N GLY A 85 -3.36 11.64 -1.41
CA GLY A 85 -3.70 10.35 -1.98
C GLY A 85 -2.68 9.84 -2.97
N LEU A 86 -1.39 9.96 -2.65
CA LEU A 86 -0.26 9.46 -3.41
C LEU A 86 0.35 8.23 -2.71
N LEU A 87 0.53 7.15 -3.47
CA LEU A 87 0.94 5.83 -2.97
C LEU A 87 0.10 5.39 -1.76
N SER A 88 -1.19 5.70 -1.75
CA SER A 88 -2.04 5.74 -0.56
C SER A 88 -2.00 4.44 0.25
N ARG A 89 -2.06 3.27 -0.40
CA ARG A 89 -1.98 1.97 0.28
C ARG A 89 -0.61 1.72 0.90
N LEU A 90 0.46 2.01 0.17
CA LEU A 90 1.83 1.82 0.66
C LEU A 90 2.10 2.78 1.83
N THR A 91 1.79 4.05 1.65
CA THR A 91 1.93 5.09 2.68
C THR A 91 1.12 4.73 3.93
N ALA A 92 -0.12 4.28 3.78
CA ALA A 92 -0.94 3.84 4.91
C ALA A 92 -0.31 2.65 5.65
N LEU A 93 0.19 1.63 4.95
CA LEU A 93 0.86 0.48 5.58
C LEU A 93 2.14 0.89 6.33
N LEU A 94 2.95 1.77 5.75
CA LEU A 94 4.16 2.27 6.40
C LEU A 94 3.83 3.06 7.67
N LEU A 95 2.82 3.93 7.63
CA LEU A 95 2.36 4.66 8.81
C LEU A 95 1.71 3.74 9.86
N SER A 96 1.03 2.67 9.46
CA SER A 96 0.56 1.64 10.40
C SER A 96 1.72 0.96 11.12
N VAL A 97 2.75 0.52 10.40
CA VAL A 97 3.93 -0.12 11.00
C VAL A 97 4.63 0.84 11.95
N HIS A 98 4.79 2.10 11.54
CA HIS A 98 5.34 3.17 12.38
C HIS A 98 4.58 3.30 13.71
N LEU A 99 3.25 3.37 13.68
CA LEU A 99 2.45 3.45 14.90
C LEU A 99 2.44 2.16 15.72
N CYS A 100 2.57 0.98 15.10
CA CYS A 100 2.76 -0.26 15.85
C CYS A 100 4.06 -0.23 16.67
N VAL A 101 5.14 0.28 16.10
CA VAL A 101 6.41 0.47 16.80
C VAL A 101 6.26 1.50 17.92
N ALA A 102 5.62 2.64 17.65
CA ALA A 102 5.35 3.66 18.67
C ALA A 102 4.52 3.10 19.84
N LEU A 103 3.47 2.33 19.54
CA LEU A 103 2.62 1.69 20.55
C LEU A 103 3.43 0.71 21.41
N ALA A 104 4.29 -0.11 20.80
CA ALA A 104 5.12 -1.08 21.53
C ALA A 104 6.17 -0.43 22.44
N LEU A 105 6.64 0.78 22.10
CA LEU A 105 7.69 1.49 22.85
C LEU A 105 7.14 2.43 23.91
N VAL A 106 6.01 3.10 23.65
CA VAL A 106 5.54 4.23 24.47
C VAL A 106 4.34 3.85 25.35
N ASN A 107 3.55 2.84 24.96
CA ASN A 107 2.29 2.51 25.63
C ASN A 107 2.36 1.31 26.59
N THR A 108 3.56 0.92 27.02
CA THR A 108 3.75 -0.21 27.96
C THR A 108 3.14 0.08 29.33
N ASP A 109 3.21 1.34 29.78
CA ASP A 109 2.89 1.73 31.17
C ASP A 109 1.77 2.77 31.31
N THR A 110 1.30 3.37 30.21
CA THR A 110 0.24 4.40 30.18
C THR A 110 -1.19 3.84 30.12
N GLY A 111 -1.36 2.55 29.81
CA GLY A 111 -2.67 1.92 29.67
C GLY A 111 -3.44 2.33 28.40
N PHE A 112 -4.72 1.94 28.31
CA PHE A 112 -5.52 2.16 27.10
C PHE A 112 -6.03 3.59 26.93
N ILE A 113 -6.31 4.30 28.03
CA ILE A 113 -6.84 5.67 27.99
C ILE A 113 -5.76 6.61 28.50
N THR A 114 -5.56 7.72 27.78
CA THR A 114 -4.65 8.80 28.19
C THR A 114 -4.98 9.24 29.62
N PRO A 115 -4.06 9.08 30.59
CA PRO A 115 -4.29 9.46 31.97
C PRO A 115 -4.53 10.97 32.10
N GLN A 116 -5.60 11.37 32.79
CA GLN A 116 -5.92 12.78 33.01
C GLN A 116 -5.15 13.38 34.20
N GLN A 117 -4.70 12.55 35.15
CA GLN A 117 -3.97 12.94 36.37
C GLN A 117 -3.11 11.76 36.88
N GLY A 118 -1.88 12.01 37.37
CA GLY A 118 -1.05 11.00 38.05
C GLY A 118 0.40 10.89 37.55
N ALA A 119 1.14 9.91 38.10
CA ALA A 119 2.56 9.66 37.81
C ALA A 119 2.83 9.07 36.40
N ALA A 120 1.82 8.49 35.76
CA ALA A 120 1.90 8.04 34.38
C ALA A 120 1.74 9.25 33.44
N SER A 121 2.80 9.56 32.70
CA SER A 121 2.87 10.67 31.75
C SER A 121 2.88 10.11 30.33
N GLY A 122 1.98 10.58 29.45
CA GLY A 122 1.98 10.19 28.03
C GLY A 122 0.58 9.92 27.46
N ALA A 123 0.51 9.78 26.13
CA ALA A 123 -0.73 9.40 25.44
C ALA A 123 -1.04 7.93 25.69
N GLY A 124 -2.32 7.59 25.86
CA GLY A 124 -2.77 6.20 25.95
C GLY A 124 -2.79 5.49 24.59
N ALA A 125 -3.08 4.18 24.61
CA ALA A 125 -3.05 3.35 23.42
C ALA A 125 -4.22 3.63 22.44
N GLU A 126 -5.29 4.31 22.89
CA GLU A 126 -6.48 4.58 22.09
C GLU A 126 -6.18 5.34 20.80
N PHE A 127 -5.26 6.32 20.88
CA PHE A 127 -4.91 7.18 19.77
C PHE A 127 -4.12 6.46 18.66
N PRO A 128 -2.99 5.79 18.94
CA PRO A 128 -2.30 5.02 17.90
C PRO A 128 -3.17 3.89 17.34
N LEU A 129 -3.99 3.22 18.16
CA LEU A 129 -4.88 2.15 17.70
C LEU A 129 -5.94 2.65 16.71
N VAL A 130 -6.58 3.80 16.98
CA VAL A 130 -7.58 4.34 16.05
C VAL A 130 -6.94 4.80 14.74
N LEU A 131 -5.73 5.35 14.78
CA LEU A 131 -4.99 5.72 13.58
C LEU A 131 -4.56 4.50 12.77
N ILE A 132 -4.03 3.45 13.42
CA ILE A 132 -3.72 2.17 12.76
C ILE A 132 -4.96 1.60 12.08
N ALA A 133 -6.11 1.59 12.77
CA ALA A 133 -7.37 1.13 12.18
C ALA A 133 -7.78 1.98 10.96
N GLY A 134 -7.62 3.30 11.04
CA GLY A 134 -7.88 4.21 9.92
C GLY A 134 -6.96 3.97 8.73
N PHE A 135 -5.65 3.78 8.95
CA PHE A 135 -4.70 3.44 7.91
C PHE A 135 -4.99 2.08 7.28
N LEU A 136 -5.32 1.06 8.08
CA LEU A 136 -5.73 -0.24 7.56
C LEU A 136 -7.01 -0.15 6.74
N ALA A 137 -7.98 0.68 7.17
CA ALA A 137 -9.19 0.92 6.40
C ALA A 137 -8.88 1.52 5.02
N VAL A 138 -7.93 2.46 4.93
CA VAL A 138 -7.44 3.00 3.64
C VAL A 138 -6.67 1.95 2.86
N ALA A 139 -5.77 1.21 3.51
CA ALA A 139 -4.95 0.18 2.88
C ALA A 139 -5.80 -0.95 2.27
N LEU A 140 -6.94 -1.28 2.87
CA LEU A 140 -7.88 -2.29 2.39
C LEU A 140 -8.86 -1.73 1.36
N SER A 141 -9.49 -0.58 1.65
CA SER A 141 -10.54 0.01 0.80
C SER A 141 -9.98 0.75 -0.42
N GLY A 142 -8.70 1.12 -0.40
CA GLY A 142 -8.04 1.94 -1.40
C GLY A 142 -8.23 3.45 -1.16
N PRO A 143 -7.77 4.28 -2.10
CA PRO A 143 -7.60 5.72 -1.91
C PRO A 143 -8.92 6.53 -2.02
N GLY A 144 -10.04 5.91 -2.38
CA GLY A 144 -11.27 6.66 -2.65
C GLY A 144 -11.21 7.50 -3.94
N PRO A 145 -12.25 8.31 -4.21
CA PRO A 145 -12.49 8.95 -5.52
C PRO A 145 -11.57 10.14 -5.81
N VAL A 146 -11.21 10.92 -4.80
CA VAL A 146 -10.40 12.13 -4.93
C VAL A 146 -8.99 11.79 -4.47
N ALA A 147 -8.16 11.24 -5.34
CA ALA A 147 -6.80 10.80 -4.99
C ALA A 147 -5.84 11.00 -6.16
N LEU A 148 -4.61 11.43 -5.87
CA LEU A 148 -3.59 11.55 -6.91
C LEU A 148 -3.26 10.20 -7.57
N ASP A 149 -3.38 9.09 -6.81
CA ASP A 149 -3.25 7.73 -7.34
C ASP A 149 -4.23 7.41 -8.47
N ARG A 150 -5.44 7.97 -8.43
CA ARG A 150 -6.44 7.81 -9.50
C ARG A 150 -6.06 8.62 -10.72
N VAL A 151 -5.58 9.85 -10.53
CA VAL A 151 -5.16 10.76 -11.61
C VAL A 151 -3.93 10.21 -12.33
N LEU A 152 -2.96 9.69 -11.57
CA LEU A 152 -1.73 9.08 -12.09
C LEU A 152 -1.95 7.65 -12.62
N GLY A 153 -3.12 7.07 -12.36
CA GLY A 153 -3.46 5.69 -12.72
C GLY A 153 -2.57 4.65 -12.04
N ILE A 154 -2.15 4.95 -10.80
CA ILE A 154 -1.51 4.03 -9.86
C ILE A 154 -2.56 3.04 -9.34
N GLU A 155 -3.75 3.55 -9.00
CA GLU A 155 -4.92 2.73 -8.68
C GLU A 155 -6.05 2.97 -9.68
N GLY A 156 -6.61 1.89 -10.20
CA GLY A 156 -7.75 1.95 -11.12
C GLY A 156 -9.04 2.39 -10.41
N VAL A 157 -9.97 2.95 -11.18
CA VAL A 157 -11.35 3.12 -10.73
C VAL A 157 -11.95 1.72 -10.56
N PRO A 158 -12.59 1.38 -9.42
CA PRO A 158 -13.31 0.11 -9.28
C PRO A 158 -14.36 0.01 -10.38
N THR A 159 -14.12 -0.81 -11.39
CA THR A 159 -15.12 -1.12 -12.40
C THR A 159 -16.17 -1.97 -11.72
N ALA A 160 -17.39 -1.47 -11.60
CA ALA A 160 -18.53 -2.32 -11.30
C ALA A 160 -18.51 -3.52 -12.26
N GLY A 161 -18.73 -4.72 -11.75
CA GLY A 161 -18.62 -5.97 -12.51
C GLY A 161 -19.44 -5.96 -13.81
N PRO A 162 -19.16 -6.89 -14.74
CA PRO A 162 -19.68 -6.83 -16.09
C PRO A 162 -21.20 -7.01 -16.11
N SER A 163 -21.94 -5.90 -16.21
CA SER A 163 -23.26 -5.93 -16.83
C SER A 163 -23.04 -5.87 -18.34
N GLY A 164 -23.43 -6.94 -19.01
CA GLY A 164 -23.00 -7.28 -20.36
C GLY A 164 -23.18 -6.18 -21.41
N ALA A 165 -22.13 -5.94 -22.17
CA ALA A 165 -22.10 -5.66 -23.62
C ALA A 165 -20.75 -5.01 -23.98
N GLY A 166 -19.78 -5.85 -24.33
CA GLY A 166 -19.04 -5.68 -25.58
C GLY A 166 -18.14 -4.47 -25.83
N ARG A 167 -17.86 -3.56 -24.89
CA ARG A 167 -16.78 -2.59 -25.11
C ARG A 167 -15.48 -3.10 -24.50
N ARG A 168 -14.74 -3.87 -25.31
CA ARG A 168 -13.35 -4.24 -25.03
C ARG A 168 -12.52 -2.95 -25.06
N VAL A 169 -12.48 -2.23 -23.93
CA VAL A 169 -11.56 -1.10 -23.76
C VAL A 169 -10.18 -1.69 -23.95
N VAL A 170 -9.49 -1.27 -25.01
CA VAL A 170 -8.09 -1.60 -25.23
C VAL A 170 -7.35 -1.06 -24.01
N SER A 171 -7.05 -1.95 -23.07
CA SER A 171 -6.16 -1.68 -21.96
C SER A 171 -4.77 -1.47 -22.57
N THR A 172 -4.46 -0.24 -22.95
CA THR A 172 -3.08 0.15 -23.20
C THR A 172 -2.36 -0.11 -21.89
N GLY A 173 -1.48 -1.11 -21.86
CA GLY A 173 -0.71 -1.44 -20.67
C GLY A 173 -0.06 -0.17 -20.10
N PRO A 174 0.17 -0.09 -18.78
CA PRO A 174 0.70 1.11 -18.14
C PRO A 174 1.95 1.60 -18.89
N SER A 175 1.98 2.89 -19.24
CA SER A 175 3.06 3.47 -20.04
C SER A 175 4.41 3.23 -19.35
N ALA A 176 5.47 2.99 -20.11
CA ALA A 176 6.81 2.74 -19.56
C ALA A 176 7.25 3.88 -18.62
N VAL A 177 6.87 5.12 -18.95
CA VAL A 177 7.06 6.32 -18.12
C VAL A 177 6.33 6.19 -16.76
N ARG A 178 5.10 5.68 -16.75
CA ARG A 178 4.32 5.48 -15.51
C ARG A 178 4.95 4.42 -14.61
N VAL A 179 5.38 3.31 -15.19
CA VAL A 179 6.06 2.24 -14.44
C VAL A 179 7.37 2.75 -13.86
N SER A 180 8.16 3.48 -14.65
CA SER A 180 9.42 4.07 -14.21
C SER A 180 9.25 5.12 -13.10
N LEU A 181 8.22 5.98 -13.18
CA LEU A 181 7.95 6.98 -12.14
C LEU A 181 7.53 6.34 -10.81
N VAL A 182 6.64 5.34 -10.86
CA VAL A 182 6.17 4.66 -9.63
C VAL A 182 7.28 3.82 -9.01
N SER A 183 8.04 3.07 -9.81
CA SER A 183 9.19 2.32 -9.33
C SER A 183 10.31 3.22 -8.82
N GLY A 184 10.51 4.39 -9.45
CA GLY A 184 11.47 5.40 -9.00
C GLY A 184 11.06 6.06 -7.68
N LEU A 185 9.77 6.35 -7.49
CA LEU A 185 9.25 6.90 -6.22
C LEU A 185 9.38 5.88 -5.08
N ILE A 186 8.98 4.62 -5.32
CA ILE A 186 9.10 3.54 -4.34
C ILE A 186 10.58 3.27 -4.02
N GLY A 187 11.42 3.16 -5.05
CA GLY A 187 12.87 2.95 -4.90
C GLY A 187 13.57 4.13 -4.22
N GLY A 188 13.12 5.36 -4.47
CA GLY A 188 13.62 6.56 -3.81
C GLY A 188 13.24 6.62 -2.33
N VAL A 189 12.00 6.30 -1.97
CA VAL A 189 11.56 6.24 -0.56
C VAL A 189 12.30 5.14 0.20
N ILE A 190 12.34 3.92 -0.35
CA ILE A 190 13.06 2.80 0.27
C ILE A 190 14.57 3.11 0.31
N GLY A 191 15.12 3.68 -0.74
CA GLY A 191 16.52 4.09 -0.82
C GLY A 191 16.88 5.15 0.21
N ALA A 192 16.01 6.14 0.45
CA ALA A 192 16.20 7.16 1.47
C ALA A 192 16.13 6.58 2.89
N VAL A 193 15.20 5.65 3.15
CA VAL A 193 15.10 4.94 4.43
C VAL A 193 16.32 4.07 4.67
N MET A 194 16.73 3.26 3.69
CA MET A 194 17.91 2.39 3.79
C MET A 194 19.21 3.20 3.86
N SER A 195 19.26 4.35 3.19
CA SER A 195 20.34 5.33 3.30
C SER A 195 20.41 5.90 4.72
N ALA A 196 19.29 6.36 5.29
CA ALA A 196 19.28 6.88 6.65
C ALA A 196 19.70 5.80 7.65
N VAL A 197 19.20 4.58 7.48
CA VAL A 197 19.60 3.41 8.27
C VAL A 197 21.10 3.14 8.15
N ALA A 198 21.63 3.00 6.94
CA ALA A 198 23.05 2.70 6.74
C ALA A 198 23.95 3.84 7.25
N ASN A 199 23.55 5.07 6.99
CA ASN A 199 24.38 6.24 7.28
C ASN A 199 24.43 6.57 8.77
N TYR A 200 23.29 6.39 9.47
CA TYR A 200 23.21 6.78 10.87
C TYR A 200 23.32 5.60 11.85
N LEU A 201 23.04 4.35 11.44
CA LEU A 201 23.24 3.16 12.28
C LEU A 201 24.60 2.48 12.08
N VAL A 202 25.25 2.63 10.91
CA VAL A 202 26.52 1.95 10.61
C VAL A 202 27.71 2.90 10.60
N VAL A 203 27.57 4.13 10.07
CA VAL A 203 28.69 5.08 9.91
C VAL A 203 28.80 6.09 11.06
N GLY A 204 27.71 6.32 11.81
CA GLY A 204 27.67 7.29 12.92
C GLY A 204 27.59 8.75 12.45
N MET A 205 27.31 9.66 13.40
CA MET A 205 27.13 11.09 13.09
C MET A 205 28.41 11.69 12.49
N PRO A 206 28.34 12.33 11.31
CA PRO A 206 29.52 12.89 10.66
C PRO A 206 30.10 14.03 11.49
N SER A 207 31.37 13.90 11.89
CA SER A 207 32.07 14.89 12.71
C SER A 207 32.53 16.12 11.92
N ASN A 208 32.38 16.12 10.58
CA ASN A 208 32.75 17.24 9.72
C ASN A 208 31.93 17.26 8.41
N ALA A 209 31.93 18.42 7.75
CA ALA A 209 31.16 18.67 6.52
C ALA A 209 31.54 17.74 5.36
N ALA A 210 32.79 17.30 5.28
CA ALA A 210 33.27 16.39 4.24
C ALA A 210 32.68 14.98 4.42
N ALA A 211 32.64 14.48 5.66
CA ALA A 211 31.99 13.21 5.98
C ALA A 211 30.47 13.28 5.72
N ASN A 212 29.83 14.41 6.04
CA ASN A 212 28.41 14.60 5.76
C ASN A 212 28.12 14.60 4.24
N ALA A 213 28.94 15.30 3.44
CA ALA A 213 28.82 15.33 1.98
C ALA A 213 29.08 13.94 1.35
N ALA A 214 30.09 13.21 1.82
CA ALA A 214 30.38 11.85 1.35
C ALA A 214 29.23 10.88 1.66
N ASN A 215 28.68 10.98 2.86
CA ASN A 215 27.53 10.20 3.30
C ASN A 215 26.27 10.46 2.45
N HIS A 216 25.99 11.73 2.13
CA HIS A 216 24.91 12.10 1.22
C HIS A 216 25.16 11.65 -0.23
N ALA A 217 26.41 11.70 -0.71
CA ALA A 217 26.78 11.23 -2.04
C ALA A 217 26.63 9.71 -2.20
N VAL A 218 27.13 8.93 -1.25
CA VAL A 218 27.03 7.46 -1.23
C VAL A 218 25.56 7.02 -1.18
N SER A 219 24.79 7.68 -0.32
CA SER A 219 23.35 7.47 -0.18
C SER A 219 22.57 7.74 -1.46
N GLY A 220 22.83 8.89 -2.11
CA GLY A 220 22.19 9.26 -3.38
C GLY A 220 22.57 8.32 -4.53
N LEU A 221 23.81 7.81 -4.53
CA LEU A 221 24.30 6.88 -5.54
C LEU A 221 23.67 5.49 -5.39
N ILE A 222 23.59 4.96 -4.17
CA ILE A 222 22.97 3.64 -3.89
C ILE A 222 21.48 3.67 -4.23
N SER A 223 20.76 4.71 -3.76
CA SER A 223 19.32 4.85 -4.00
C SER A 223 18.99 5.11 -5.47
N GLY A 224 19.77 5.94 -6.16
CA GLY A 224 19.64 6.18 -7.60
C GLY A 224 19.92 4.93 -8.44
N PHE A 225 20.97 4.17 -8.10
CA PHE A 225 21.33 2.93 -8.79
C PHE A 225 20.27 1.83 -8.59
N LEU A 226 19.80 1.61 -7.36
CA LEU A 226 18.77 0.60 -7.07
C LEU A 226 17.46 0.91 -7.79
N ALA A 227 17.04 2.17 -7.79
CA ALA A 227 15.83 2.62 -8.48
C ALA A 227 15.94 2.41 -10.00
N GLY A 228 17.10 2.74 -10.60
CA GLY A 228 17.36 2.50 -12.02
C GLY A 228 17.39 1.00 -12.37
N PHE A 229 18.09 0.19 -11.57
CA PHE A 229 18.21 -1.25 -11.78
C PHE A 229 16.86 -1.98 -11.66
N LEU A 230 16.04 -1.68 -10.64
CA LEU A 230 14.70 -2.25 -10.52
C LEU A 230 13.77 -1.84 -11.66
N GLY A 231 13.86 -0.59 -12.12
CA GLY A 231 13.11 -0.11 -13.28
C GLY A 231 13.46 -0.87 -14.55
N LEU A 232 14.75 -1.11 -14.80
CA LEU A 232 15.22 -1.89 -15.94
C LEU A 232 14.83 -3.37 -15.83
N TRP A 233 15.05 -3.99 -14.67
CA TRP A 233 14.74 -5.40 -14.43
C TRP A 233 13.24 -5.72 -14.60
N THR A 234 12.37 -4.85 -14.09
CA THR A 234 10.91 -5.01 -14.24
C THR A 234 10.48 -4.86 -15.69
N HIS A 235 11.11 -3.95 -16.45
CA HIS A 235 10.91 -3.84 -17.89
C HIS A 235 11.36 -5.13 -18.61
N LEU A 236 12.58 -5.61 -18.34
CA LEU A 236 13.14 -6.81 -18.97
C LEU A 236 12.31 -8.07 -18.72
N ARG A 237 11.82 -8.29 -17.49
CA ARG A 237 10.93 -9.43 -17.18
C ARG A 237 9.61 -9.37 -17.93
N LYS A 238 9.06 -8.17 -18.10
CA LYS A 238 7.78 -7.96 -18.78
C LYS A 238 7.92 -8.11 -20.29
N THR A 239 9.02 -7.65 -20.86
CA THR A 239 9.36 -7.81 -22.28
C THR A 239 9.70 -9.27 -22.59
N GLY A 240 10.45 -9.95 -21.71
CA GLY A 240 10.75 -11.39 -21.83
C GLY A 240 9.50 -12.27 -21.79
N ARG A 241 8.54 -11.97 -20.90
CA ARG A 241 7.23 -12.67 -20.87
C ARG A 241 6.40 -12.45 -22.13
N ARG A 242 6.49 -11.27 -22.75
CA ARG A 242 5.81 -10.97 -24.02
C ARG A 242 6.47 -11.70 -25.19
N PHE A 243 7.80 -11.79 -25.20
CA PHE A 243 8.53 -12.59 -26.18
C PHE A 243 8.21 -14.08 -26.05
N ALA A 244 8.26 -14.65 -24.84
CA ALA A 244 7.91 -16.05 -24.61
C ALA A 244 6.46 -16.38 -25.02
N ALA A 245 5.52 -15.46 -24.75
CA ALA A 245 4.13 -15.60 -25.18
C ALA A 245 3.93 -15.44 -26.70
N ALA A 246 4.79 -14.66 -27.38
CA ALA A 246 4.76 -14.46 -28.83
C ALA A 246 5.52 -15.53 -29.61
N SER A 247 6.51 -16.19 -28.99
CA SER A 247 7.34 -17.23 -29.61
C SER A 247 6.75 -18.64 -29.46
N GLY A 248 5.65 -18.82 -28.71
CA GLY A 248 4.98 -20.11 -28.53
C GLY A 248 5.76 -21.11 -27.67
N GLU A 249 6.75 -20.64 -26.91
CA GLU A 249 7.54 -21.49 -26.02
C GLU A 249 6.65 -22.07 -24.91
N PRO A 250 6.69 -23.39 -24.62
CA PRO A 250 5.88 -23.99 -23.58
C PRO A 250 6.36 -23.49 -22.22
N GLY A 251 5.68 -22.47 -21.69
CA GLY A 251 5.88 -22.00 -20.33
C GLY A 251 5.59 -23.13 -19.34
N ASP A 252 6.57 -23.39 -18.49
CA ASP A 252 6.59 -24.31 -17.35
C ASP A 252 5.19 -24.44 -16.71
N ARG A 253 4.47 -25.50 -17.07
CA ARG A 253 3.18 -25.83 -16.46
C ARG A 253 3.48 -26.56 -15.16
N PRO A 254 2.97 -26.12 -14.01
CA PRO A 254 3.08 -26.91 -12.79
C PRO A 254 2.39 -28.26 -13.02
N ASP A 255 3.15 -29.33 -12.80
CA ASP A 255 2.85 -30.76 -12.93
C ASP A 255 1.36 -31.13 -13.04
N ALA A 256 0.93 -31.45 -14.26
CA ALA A 256 -0.28 -32.23 -14.50
C ALA A 256 0.11 -33.71 -14.64
N THR A 257 0.49 -34.33 -13.53
CA THR A 257 0.67 -35.79 -13.46
C THR A 257 -0.68 -36.47 -13.28
N LEU A 258 -1.05 -37.26 -14.29
CA LEU A 258 -1.90 -38.46 -14.23
C LEU A 258 -3.38 -38.30 -13.83
N THR A 259 -4.23 -38.02 -14.82
CA THR A 259 -5.52 -38.74 -14.94
C THR A 259 -5.71 -39.16 -16.39
N ALA A 260 -5.45 -40.43 -16.70
CA ALA A 260 -5.83 -41.02 -17.98
C ALA A 260 -7.37 -41.04 -18.11
N PRO A 261 -7.94 -40.78 -19.30
CA PRO A 261 -9.38 -40.85 -19.52
C PRO A 261 -9.87 -42.31 -19.53
N PRO A 262 -11.12 -42.60 -19.12
CA PRO A 262 -11.67 -43.96 -19.17
C PRO A 262 -11.92 -44.38 -20.62
N MET A 263 -11.43 -45.57 -20.99
CA MET A 263 -11.74 -46.21 -22.28
C MET A 263 -13.22 -46.62 -22.32
N SER A 264 -13.94 -46.16 -23.34
CA SER A 264 -15.27 -46.66 -23.72
C SER A 264 -15.12 -47.89 -24.61
N PRO A 265 -15.90 -48.98 -24.42
CA PRO A 265 -15.80 -50.16 -25.26
C PRO A 265 -16.43 -49.95 -26.64
N ALA A 266 -15.72 -50.43 -27.67
CA ALA A 266 -16.10 -50.36 -29.07
C ALA A 266 -17.44 -51.07 -29.36
N SER A 267 -18.36 -50.36 -30.01
CA SER A 267 -19.53 -50.92 -30.68
C SER A 267 -19.15 -51.24 -32.13
N SER A 268 -19.06 -52.52 -32.46
CA SER A 268 -18.87 -53.03 -33.81
C SER A 268 -20.20 -53.12 -34.55
N ALA A 269 -20.27 -52.51 -35.72
CA ALA A 269 -21.41 -52.59 -36.63
C ALA A 269 -21.50 -53.96 -37.34
N SER A 270 -22.74 -54.48 -37.36
CA SER A 270 -23.51 -55.25 -38.36
C SER A 270 -22.83 -56.20 -39.38
N PRO A 271 -23.58 -57.24 -39.78
CA PRO A 271 -23.77 -57.49 -41.20
C PRO A 271 -25.25 -57.61 -41.61
N VAL A 272 -25.50 -57.18 -42.85
CA VAL A 272 -26.76 -57.17 -43.60
C VAL A 272 -26.99 -58.52 -44.31
N SER A 273 -28.25 -58.93 -44.44
CA SER A 273 -28.95 -59.49 -45.64
C SER A 273 -29.94 -60.61 -45.27
N PRO A 274 -30.81 -61.07 -46.20
CA PRO A 274 -31.67 -60.35 -47.16
C PRO A 274 -33.17 -60.73 -46.98
N GLY A 275 -34.07 -60.02 -47.67
CA GLY A 275 -35.53 -60.18 -47.50
C GLY A 275 -36.20 -61.36 -48.21
N SER A 276 -37.49 -61.52 -47.95
CA SER A 276 -38.52 -62.07 -48.85
C SER A 276 -39.92 -61.88 -48.25
N ASP A 277 -40.79 -61.19 -49.00
CA ASP A 277 -42.19 -61.48 -49.33
C ASP A 277 -43.12 -62.16 -48.29
N ALA A 278 -44.17 -61.42 -47.89
CA ALA A 278 -45.61 -61.72 -48.02
C ALA A 278 -46.44 -60.89 -47.03
#